data_AF-A0A2V6BZA1-F1
#
_entry.id   AF-A0A2V6BZA1-F1
#
_cell.length_a   1.000
_cell.length_b   1.000
_cell.length_c   1.000
_cell.angle_alpha   90.00
_cell.angle_beta   90.00
_cell.angle_gamma   90.00
#
_symmetry.space_group_name_H-M   'P 1'
#
loop_
_entity.id
_entity.type
_entity.pdbx_description
1 polymer ?
#
loop_
_entity_poly.entity_id
_entity_poly.type
_entity_poly.pdbx_seq_one_letter_code
_entity_poly.pdbx_strand_id
1 'polypeptide(L)' 'FVMASNYNTRALAAEVLVHGNKSAVVRERQSLPEIWKDEKLPAWLK' A
#
# COMPACT_ATOMS: atom_id res chain seq x y z
N PHE A 1 3.44 2.85 -10.53
CA PHE A 1 3.78 2.18 -9.26
C PHE A 1 5.27 2.13 -8.96
N VAL A 2 6.15 1.93 -9.96
CA VAL A 2 7.61 1.74 -9.73
C VAL A 2 8.32 2.85 -8.92
N MET A 3 7.72 4.03 -8.80
CA MET A 3 8.18 5.14 -7.93
C MET A 3 7.10 5.64 -6.97
N ALA A 4 6.00 4.89 -6.77
CA ALA A 4 4.96 5.27 -5.82
C ALA A 4 5.51 5.15 -4.40
N SER A 5 5.04 6.04 -3.52
CA SER A 5 5.46 6.08 -2.13
C SER A 5 4.27 6.32 -1.20
N ASN A 6 4.50 6.10 0.09
CA ASN A 6 3.53 6.43 1.15
C ASN A 6 3.67 7.87 1.66
N TYR A 7 4.18 8.79 0.83
CA TYR A 7 4.27 10.20 1.21
C TYR A 7 2.89 10.74 1.61
N ASN A 8 2.87 11.55 2.67
CA ASN A 8 1.65 11.98 3.38
C ASN A 8 0.79 10.84 3.92
N THR A 9 1.39 9.69 4.26
CA THR A 9 0.70 8.53 4.86
C THR A 9 -0.45 8.03 3.99
N ARG A 10 -0.32 8.17 2.67
CA ARG A 10 -1.33 7.71 1.71
C ARG A 10 -1.07 6.25 1.37
N ALA A 11 -2.09 5.42 1.53
CA ALA A 11 -2.03 4.02 1.10
C ALA A 11 -1.79 3.93 -0.42
N LEU A 12 -0.94 2.99 -0.81
CA LEU A 12 -0.73 2.68 -2.23
C LEU A 12 -2.03 2.17 -2.85
N ALA A 13 -2.32 2.66 -4.06
CA ALA A 13 -3.53 2.28 -4.79
C ALA A 13 -3.45 0.84 -5.29
N ALA A 14 -4.63 0.24 -5.55
CA ALA A 14 -4.71 -1.02 -6.27
C ALA A 14 -4.29 -0.83 -7.74
N GLU A 15 -3.74 -1.88 -8.35
CA GLU A 15 -3.49 -1.96 -9.79
C GLU A 15 -4.41 -3.03 -10.40
N VAL A 16 -5.00 -2.70 -11.54
CA VAL A 16 -5.95 -3.56 -12.25
C VAL A 16 -5.41 -3.87 -13.63
N LEU A 17 -5.41 -5.15 -14.00
CA LEU A 17 -5.14 -5.60 -15.35
C LEU A 17 -6.45 -5.87 -16.08
N VAL A 18 -6.57 -5.37 -17.30
CA VAL A 18 -7.72 -5.58 -18.18
C VAL A 18 -7.31 -6.46 -19.35
N HIS A 19 -8.13 -7.46 -19.67
CA HIS A 19 -7.97 -8.34 -20.82
C HIS A 19 -9.32 -8.53 -21.52
N GLY A 20 -9.53 -7.86 -22.65
CA GLY A 20 -10.80 -7.87 -23.37
C GLY A 20 -11.91 -7.29 -22.49
N ASN A 21 -12.94 -8.09 -22.22
CA ASN A 21 -14.06 -7.73 -21.33
C ASN A 21 -13.87 -8.20 -19.87
N LYS A 22 -12.67 -8.66 -19.50
CA LYS A 22 -12.34 -9.11 -18.14
C LYS A 22 -11.42 -8.11 -17.46
N SER A 23 -11.55 -7.98 -16.14
CA SER A 23 -10.63 -7.25 -15.28
C SER A 23 -10.26 -8.08 -14.06
N ALA A 24 -9.04 -7.87 -13.57
CA ALA A 24 -8.55 -8.48 -12.33
C ALA A 24 -7.68 -7.48 -11.58
N VAL A 25 -7.85 -7.40 -10.25
CA VAL A 25 -6.89 -6.71 -9.39
C VAL A 25 -5.61 -7.55 -9.38
N VAL A 26 -4.52 -6.98 -9.88
CA VAL A 26 -3.20 -7.66 -9.92
C VAL A 26 -2.27 -7.17 -8.82
N ARG A 27 -2.64 -6.06 -8.17
CA ARG A 27 -2.04 -5.59 -6.93
C ARG A 27 -3.12 -4.98 -6.06
N GLU A 28 -3.28 -5.51 -4.85
CA GLU A 28 -4.25 -5.00 -3.90
C GLU A 28 -3.91 -3.58 -3.42
N ARG A 29 -4.95 -2.84 -3.01
CA ARG A 29 -4.75 -1.58 -2.27
C ARG A 29 -4.08 -1.91 -0.94
N GLN A 30 -3.02 -1.18 -0.60
CA GLN A 30 -2.34 -1.33 0.68
C GLN A 30 -3.30 -0.98 1.83
N SER A 31 -3.34 -1.79 2.87
CA SER A 31 -4.06 -1.48 4.10
C SER A 31 -3.30 -0.43 4.91
N LEU A 32 -3.99 0.51 5.55
CA LEU A 32 -3.34 1.61 6.28
C LEU A 32 -2.30 1.13 7.32
N PRO A 33 -2.59 0.11 8.17
CA PRO A 33 -1.59 -0.38 9.13
C PRO A 33 -0.32 -0.97 8.50
N GLU A 34 -0.38 -1.39 7.23
CA GLU A 34 0.80 -1.91 6.54
C GLU A 34 1.83 -0.82 6.23
N ILE A 35 1.46 0.47 6.30
CA ILE A 35 2.38 1.59 6.08
C ILE A 35 3.45 1.62 7.19
N TRP A 36 3.08 1.32 8.44
CA TRP A 36 3.95 1.40 9.61
C TRP A 36 4.13 0.05 10.32
N LYS A 37 3.81 -1.08 9.67
CA LYS A 37 3.90 -2.42 10.27
C LYS A 37 5.31 -2.80 10.72
N ASP A 38 6.32 -2.25 10.05
CA ASP A 38 7.74 -2.53 10.29
C ASP A 38 8.38 -1.46 11.20
N GLU A 39 7.62 -0.44 11.60
CA GLU A 39 8.04 0.56 12.56
C GLU A 39 7.90 0.02 13.99
N LYS A 40 8.80 0.45 14.88
CA LYS A 40 8.77 0.06 16.29
C LYS A 40 8.99 1.28 17.16
N LEU A 41 8.08 1.48 18.12
CA LEU A 41 8.29 2.47 19.17
C LEU A 41 9.43 1.98 20.09
N PRO A 42 10.40 2.84 20.42
CA PRO A 42 11.43 2.47 21.37
C PRO A 42 10.85 2.35 22.79
N ALA A 43 11.44 1.50 23.63
CA ALA A 43 10.90 1.16 24.95
C ALA A 43 10.73 2.36 25.92
N TRP A 44 11.39 3.48 25.64
CA TRP A 44 11.35 4.69 26.46
C TRP A 44 10.30 5.71 26.00
N LEU A 45 9.66 5.50 24.84
CA LEU A 45 8.62 6.40 24.31
C LEU A 45 7.24 5.87 24.73
N LYS A 46 6.52 6.68 25.51
CA LYS A 46 5.14 6.43 25.94
C LYS A 46 4.14 7.08 24.99
#